data_AF-A0A5J4XPI0-F1
#
_entry.id   AF-A0A5J4XPI0-F1
#
_cell.length_a   1.000
_cell.length_b   1.000
_cell.length_c   1.000
_cell.angle_alpha   90.00
_cell.angle_beta   90.00
_cell.angle_gamma   90.00
#
_symmetry.space_group_name_H-M   'P 1'
#
loop_
_entity.id
_entity.type
_entity.pdbx_description
1 polymer ?
#
loop_
_entity_poly.entity_id
_entity_poly.type
_entity_poly.pdbx_seq_one_letter_code
_entity_poly.pdbx_strand_id
1 'polypeptide(L)'
;MAIRKLRYTQERKILAPGASASLSADAKFGGPLHIEALPDQQQLDIGSTPDGHSEDSQADGRSYKVQLVPSVQMAARRYPQHWLQATEDVVQSGREGGSPSVAVVGSKGVGKSTLARLLVNSLLEVCPVVAFLDTDCGQSELTVPGLVSVTLLDKPLFGPAHMHMQQPTKSHFIGDLSPQSNPLHYLSSIRSLHGWYWNHSETTKRGNTVRPPLVINTHGWIKGLGFELLAQVLESTCPSHILQLDTNNANSNLPPYVWWLPEDVQSHHRPAVYQLPSVGAVQQGMGSDVQDSTASSWAPRQPPSEQRALQWLAFARQCTGHHLNSCSWDLPAFATAADELACSPPYRVPLSHFNVIFHEASIAAPQVLQALNGSLVALTKAAGDALAGNKRAGAAAATAVSECLGIGIVRSIDPVEQLLYILTPTPLKLLHQATTLEVGKLELPLALLQTSTFMSPYISVWSITADGTGAGVMKARNTLLRNRLNRKQ
;
A
#
# COMPACT_ATOMS: atom_id res chain seq x y z
N MET A 1 7.32 60.14 43.20
CA MET A 1 6.70 59.23 44.19
C MET A 1 7.40 57.87 44.10
N ALA A 2 7.48 57.09 45.19
CA ALA A 2 8.24 55.82 45.41
C ALA A 2 8.49 54.92 44.16
N ILE A 3 9.71 54.39 43.90
CA ILE A 3 10.53 53.42 44.67
C ILE A 3 9.89 52.01 44.73
N ARG A 4 10.30 51.05 43.87
CA ARG A 4 11.12 49.81 44.10
C ARG A 4 10.79 48.87 42.90
N LYS A 5 11.54 47.83 42.51
CA LYS A 5 12.95 47.35 42.54
C LYS A 5 13.02 46.34 41.34
N LEU A 6 14.13 45.82 40.80
CA LEU A 6 15.54 45.68 41.16
C LEU A 6 16.40 45.63 39.86
N ARG A 7 17.68 45.23 39.95
CA ARG A 7 18.60 44.79 38.87
C ARG A 7 19.63 43.83 39.50
N TYR A 8 20.20 42.89 38.73
CA TYR A 8 21.65 42.59 38.56
C TYR A 8 21.80 41.16 37.96
N THR A 9 22.37 40.90 36.77
CA THR A 9 23.77 40.96 36.27
C THR A 9 24.82 40.14 37.03
N GLN A 10 25.33 39.07 36.40
CA GLN A 10 26.74 38.76 36.02
C GLN A 10 26.73 37.46 35.19
N GLU A 11 27.37 37.32 34.02
CA GLU A 11 28.80 37.35 33.63
C GLU A 11 29.63 36.08 33.91
N ARG A 12 30.57 35.82 33.00
CA ARG A 12 31.18 34.51 32.71
C ARG A 12 32.30 34.11 33.69
N LYS A 13 32.53 32.80 33.82
CA LYS A 13 33.88 32.24 34.00
C LYS A 13 34.09 31.00 33.12
N ILE A 14 35.28 30.91 32.55
CA ILE A 14 35.78 29.84 31.68
C ILE A 14 36.52 28.81 32.54
N LEU A 15 36.41 27.52 32.22
CA LEU A 15 37.45 26.52 32.52
C LEU A 15 37.24 25.24 31.70
N ALA A 16 38.36 24.62 31.31
CA ALA A 16 38.51 23.32 30.68
C ALA A 16 39.92 22.79 31.05
N PRO A 17 40.28 21.53 30.76
CA PRO A 17 39.51 20.30 30.86
C PRO A 17 40.21 19.25 31.77
N GLY A 18 39.53 18.14 32.08
CA GLY A 18 40.19 16.87 32.44
C GLY A 18 39.79 16.24 33.77
N ALA A 19 39.19 15.04 33.70
CA ALA A 19 39.40 13.90 34.61
C ALA A 19 38.52 12.72 34.14
N SER A 20 39.09 11.51 34.08
CA SER A 20 38.42 10.26 33.72
C SER A 20 37.95 9.48 34.95
N ALA A 21 36.72 8.95 34.94
CA ALA A 21 36.24 7.87 35.82
C ALA A 21 35.00 7.22 35.16
N SER A 22 35.13 6.07 34.48
CA SER A 22 34.94 4.72 35.03
C SER A 22 33.49 4.39 35.39
N LEU A 23 32.84 3.52 34.59
CA LEU A 23 31.54 2.93 34.92
C LEU A 23 31.65 2.00 36.14
N SER A 24 30.70 2.14 37.07
CA SER A 24 30.38 1.11 38.06
C SER A 24 28.96 0.59 37.80
N ALA A 25 28.83 -0.72 37.59
CA ALA A 25 27.53 -1.36 37.52
C ALA A 25 26.93 -1.50 38.92
N ASP A 26 25.75 -0.93 39.16
CA ASP A 26 24.71 -1.48 40.04
C ASP A 26 23.45 -0.60 40.03
N ALA A 27 22.38 -1.09 39.39
CA ALA A 27 21.05 -0.49 39.47
C ALA A 27 19.98 -1.60 39.41
N LYS A 28 19.65 -2.14 40.58
CA LYS A 28 18.63 -3.19 40.74
C LYS A 28 17.24 -2.63 40.48
N PHE A 29 16.57 -3.08 39.42
CA PHE A 29 15.13 -2.94 39.26
C PHE A 29 14.44 -4.22 39.75
N GLY A 30 13.64 -4.10 40.80
CA GLY A 30 12.94 -5.22 41.43
C GLY A 30 11.76 -4.74 42.28
N GLY A 31 10.69 -4.31 41.61
CA GLY A 31 9.36 -4.18 42.21
C GLY A 31 8.57 -5.48 42.00
N PRO A 32 7.72 -5.90 42.95
CA PRO A 32 6.98 -7.16 42.82
C PRO A 32 5.90 -7.08 41.73
N LEU A 33 5.86 -8.10 40.87
CA LEU A 33 4.75 -8.33 39.94
C LEU A 33 3.46 -8.62 40.72
N HIS A 34 2.41 -7.86 40.43
CA HIS A 34 1.06 -8.20 40.89
C HIS A 34 0.56 -9.41 40.09
N ILE A 35 0.19 -10.47 40.80
CA ILE A 35 -0.39 -11.71 40.24
C ILE A 35 -1.74 -11.91 40.90
N GLU A 36 -2.82 -11.85 40.12
CA GLU A 36 -4.14 -12.32 40.57
C GLU A 36 -4.20 -13.84 40.42
N ALA A 37 -4.67 -14.53 41.47
CA ALA A 37 -4.93 -15.95 41.42
C ALA A 37 -6.34 -16.20 40.85
N LEU A 38 -6.43 -17.01 39.79
CA LEU A 38 -7.70 -17.56 39.32
C LEU A 38 -8.21 -18.64 40.30
N PRO A 39 -9.52 -18.77 40.55
CA PRO A 39 -10.04 -19.81 41.42
C PRO A 39 -9.88 -21.22 40.82
N ASP A 40 -9.59 -22.20 41.67
CA ASP A 40 -9.56 -23.62 41.30
C ASP A 40 -10.96 -24.11 40.88
N GLN A 41 -11.18 -24.31 39.58
CA GLN A 41 -12.01 -25.40 39.04
C GLN A 41 -11.96 -25.47 37.51
N GLN A 42 -11.20 -26.44 36.98
CA GLN A 42 -11.67 -27.47 36.04
C GLN A 42 -10.48 -28.36 35.64
N GLN A 43 -10.34 -29.50 36.30
CA GLN A 43 -9.52 -30.59 35.79
C GLN A 43 -10.21 -31.17 34.55
N LEU A 44 -9.57 -31.03 33.40
CA LEU A 44 -9.83 -31.88 32.23
C LEU A 44 -8.62 -32.79 32.09
N ASP A 45 -8.81 -34.07 32.39
CA ASP A 45 -7.83 -35.10 32.10
C ASP A 45 -7.58 -35.15 30.59
N ILE A 46 -6.35 -34.88 30.19
CA ILE A 46 -5.87 -35.17 28.84
C ILE A 46 -4.78 -36.23 29.00
N GLY A 47 -5.00 -37.37 28.36
CA GLY A 47 -4.28 -38.61 28.60
C GLY A 47 -2.76 -38.50 28.38
N SER A 48 -2.06 -39.38 29.09
CA SER A 48 -0.63 -39.59 28.95
C SER A 48 -0.24 -40.03 27.53
N THR A 49 0.81 -39.43 27.00
CA THR A 49 1.68 -40.04 25.99
C THR A 49 3.08 -40.21 26.57
N PRO A 50 3.75 -41.36 26.34
CA PRO A 50 5.07 -41.64 26.89
C PRO A 50 6.18 -40.94 26.11
N ASP A 51 7.37 -40.89 26.72
CA ASP A 51 8.64 -40.37 26.20
C ASP A 51 8.66 -38.85 25.93
N GLY A 52 9.56 -38.04 26.47
CA GLY A 52 10.69 -38.28 27.38
C GLY A 52 11.61 -37.04 27.35
N HIS A 53 12.28 -36.73 28.48
CA HIS A 53 13.19 -35.58 28.69
C HIS A 53 12.54 -34.21 29.01
N SER A 54 12.25 -34.00 30.31
CA SER A 54 12.27 -32.67 30.94
C SER A 54 13.67 -32.40 31.51
N GLU A 55 14.26 -31.24 31.19
CA GLU A 55 15.42 -30.72 31.93
C GLU A 55 14.94 -29.86 33.11
N ASP A 56 14.78 -30.48 34.27
CA ASP A 56 14.40 -29.80 35.51
C ASP A 56 15.59 -29.08 36.14
N SER A 57 15.82 -27.82 35.75
CA SER A 57 16.77 -26.93 36.44
C SER A 57 16.16 -26.38 37.74
N GLN A 58 16.41 -27.08 38.85
CA GLN A 58 15.99 -26.62 40.18
C GLN A 58 16.76 -25.37 40.63
N ALA A 59 16.08 -24.22 40.62
CA ALA A 59 16.46 -23.05 41.40
C ALA A 59 15.23 -22.50 42.14
N ASP A 60 15.32 -22.48 43.48
CA ASP A 60 14.49 -21.71 44.40
C ASP A 60 12.95 -21.96 44.37
N GLY A 61 12.55 -23.18 44.74
CA GLY A 61 11.27 -23.47 45.42
C GLY A 61 9.95 -23.18 44.69
N ARG A 62 9.98 -22.73 43.43
CA ARG A 62 8.81 -22.36 42.65
C ARG A 62 8.83 -23.08 41.30
N SER A 63 7.92 -24.03 41.12
CA SER A 63 7.72 -24.72 39.84
C SER A 63 7.01 -23.81 38.85
N TYR A 64 7.78 -23.09 38.03
CA TYR A 64 7.23 -22.32 36.92
C TYR A 64 6.92 -23.23 35.74
N LYS A 65 5.63 -23.55 35.54
CA LYS A 65 5.18 -24.26 34.34
C LYS A 65 5.29 -23.30 33.15
N VAL A 66 6.31 -23.47 32.31
CA VAL A 66 6.44 -22.73 31.04
C VAL A 66 5.30 -23.17 30.12
N GLN A 67 4.18 -22.47 30.21
CA GLN A 67 3.07 -22.65 29.31
C GLN A 67 3.35 -21.83 28.05
N LEU A 68 3.59 -22.53 26.94
CA LEU A 68 3.41 -21.94 25.61
C LEU A 68 1.94 -21.53 25.50
N VAL A 69 1.65 -20.28 25.86
CA VAL A 69 0.40 -19.62 25.47
C VAL A 69 0.41 -19.62 23.95
N PRO A 70 -0.51 -20.34 23.26
CA PRO A 70 -0.53 -20.30 21.82
C PRO A 70 -0.79 -18.85 21.42
N SER A 71 0.15 -18.25 20.69
CA SER A 71 -0.10 -16.99 20.01
C SER A 71 -1.38 -17.18 19.20
N VAL A 72 -2.40 -16.36 19.52
CA VAL A 72 -3.80 -16.42 19.06
C VAL A 72 -3.91 -17.29 17.82
N GLN A 73 -4.44 -18.53 17.96
CA GLN A 73 -4.39 -19.58 16.92
C GLN A 73 -4.53 -18.97 15.52
N MET A 74 -3.39 -18.73 14.86
CA MET A 74 -3.38 -18.12 13.54
C MET A 74 -3.75 -19.21 12.56
N ALA A 75 -5.04 -19.56 12.52
CA ALA A 75 -5.50 -20.63 11.65
C ALA A 75 -5.15 -20.20 10.22
N ALA A 76 -4.35 -21.05 9.57
CA ALA A 76 -3.79 -20.76 8.26
C ALA A 76 -4.89 -20.32 7.30
N ARG A 77 -4.61 -19.25 6.54
CA ARG A 77 -5.57 -18.67 5.59
C ARG A 77 -5.98 -19.74 4.57
N ARG A 78 -7.14 -20.37 4.79
CA ARG A 78 -7.72 -21.34 3.86
C ARG A 78 -8.31 -20.59 2.67
N TYR A 79 -7.82 -20.89 1.48
CA TYR A 79 -8.38 -20.38 0.23
C TYR A 79 -9.60 -21.22 -0.19
N PRO A 80 -10.63 -20.64 -0.82
CA PRO A 80 -11.75 -21.40 -1.36
C PRO A 80 -11.28 -22.38 -2.44
N GLN A 81 -11.82 -23.59 -2.49
CA GLN A 81 -11.39 -24.62 -3.46
C GLN A 81 -11.51 -24.14 -4.92
N HIS A 82 -12.55 -23.36 -5.25
CA HIS A 82 -12.72 -22.75 -6.56
C HIS A 82 -11.58 -21.78 -6.94
N TRP A 83 -10.99 -21.07 -5.97
CA TRP A 83 -9.83 -20.21 -6.23
C TRP A 83 -8.60 -21.05 -6.57
N LEU A 84 -8.38 -22.16 -5.85
CA LEU A 84 -7.27 -23.07 -6.10
C LEU A 84 -7.39 -23.73 -7.48
N GLN A 85 -8.60 -24.17 -7.86
CA GLN A 85 -8.89 -24.73 -9.19
C GLN A 85 -8.58 -23.72 -10.31
N ALA A 86 -9.16 -22.52 -10.24
CA ALA A 86 -8.91 -21.49 -11.26
C ALA A 86 -7.46 -20.98 -11.28
N THR A 87 -6.74 -21.08 -10.15
CA THR A 87 -5.30 -20.79 -10.11
C THR A 87 -4.50 -21.89 -10.80
N GLU A 88 -4.81 -23.16 -10.57
CA GLU A 88 -4.12 -24.30 -11.18
C GLU A 88 -4.29 -24.33 -12.71
N ASP A 89 -5.49 -24.05 -13.24
CA ASP A 89 -5.73 -23.93 -14.69
C ASP A 89 -4.81 -22.87 -15.34
N VAL A 90 -4.64 -21.72 -14.68
CA VAL A 90 -3.79 -20.62 -15.13
C VAL A 90 -2.31 -20.97 -15.00
N VAL A 91 -1.91 -21.63 -13.91
CA VAL A 91 -0.55 -22.13 -13.68
C VAL A 91 -0.16 -23.18 -14.72
N GLN A 92 -1.09 -24.06 -15.10
CA GLN A 92 -0.88 -25.06 -16.14
C GLN A 92 -0.59 -24.43 -17.50
N SER A 93 -1.31 -23.35 -17.85
CA SER A 93 -1.02 -22.54 -19.05
C SER A 93 0.41 -21.94 -19.04
N GLY A 94 0.94 -21.63 -17.85
CA GLY A 94 2.33 -21.21 -17.67
C GLY A 94 3.35 -22.35 -17.77
N ARG A 95 3.04 -23.53 -17.21
CA ARG A 95 3.90 -24.74 -17.32
C ARG A 95 4.10 -25.20 -18.76
N GLU A 96 3.08 -25.03 -19.59
CA GLU A 96 3.10 -25.39 -21.02
C GLU A 96 3.92 -24.40 -21.88
N GLY A 97 4.60 -23.43 -21.26
CA GLY A 97 5.43 -22.43 -21.93
C GLY A 97 4.66 -21.21 -22.43
N GLY A 98 3.37 -21.09 -22.08
CA GLY A 98 2.56 -19.91 -22.34
C GLY A 98 2.89 -18.74 -21.39
N SER A 99 2.45 -17.55 -21.79
CA SER A 99 2.56 -16.32 -21.00
C SER A 99 1.16 -15.80 -20.64
N PRO A 100 0.41 -16.48 -19.74
CA PRO A 100 -0.96 -16.09 -19.43
C PRO A 100 -1.03 -14.66 -18.88
N SER A 101 -1.96 -13.87 -19.41
CA SER A 101 -2.34 -12.55 -18.92
C SER A 101 -3.70 -12.65 -18.21
N VAL A 102 -3.76 -12.26 -16.94
CA VAL A 102 -4.83 -12.66 -16.01
C VAL A 102 -5.31 -11.46 -15.23
N ALA A 103 -6.56 -11.03 -15.42
CA ALA A 103 -7.13 -9.92 -14.65
C ALA A 103 -8.02 -10.41 -13.51
N VAL A 104 -7.77 -9.90 -12.31
CA VAL A 104 -8.58 -10.17 -11.12
C VAL A 104 -9.56 -9.02 -10.91
N VAL A 105 -10.86 -9.28 -11.06
CA VAL A 105 -11.93 -8.26 -11.10
C VAL A 105 -12.99 -8.47 -10.02
N GLY A 106 -13.77 -7.42 -9.72
CA GLY A 106 -14.82 -7.45 -8.68
C GLY A 106 -14.81 -6.23 -7.75
N SER A 107 -15.81 -6.13 -6.87
CA SER A 107 -16.07 -4.93 -6.06
C SER A 107 -15.08 -4.71 -4.89
N LYS A 108 -15.31 -3.70 -4.04
CA LYS A 108 -14.34 -3.27 -3.01
C LYS A 108 -14.26 -4.26 -1.84
N GLY A 109 -13.10 -4.89 -1.69
CA GLY A 109 -12.78 -5.82 -0.60
C GLY A 109 -13.43 -7.20 -0.71
N VAL A 110 -13.69 -7.68 -1.93
CA VAL A 110 -14.11 -9.07 -2.20
C VAL A 110 -12.96 -10.09 -2.09
N GLY A 111 -11.71 -9.62 -2.05
CA GLY A 111 -10.51 -10.46 -1.96
C GLY A 111 -9.48 -10.28 -3.07
N LYS A 112 -9.68 -9.37 -4.04
CA LYS A 112 -8.86 -9.24 -5.27
C LYS A 112 -7.35 -9.31 -5.04
N SER A 113 -6.76 -8.41 -4.27
CA SER A 113 -5.31 -8.41 -4.02
C SER A 113 -4.82 -9.69 -3.31
N THR A 114 -5.68 -10.36 -2.54
CA THR A 114 -5.36 -11.67 -1.93
C THR A 114 -5.37 -12.80 -2.97
N LEU A 115 -6.31 -12.81 -3.92
CA LEU A 115 -6.31 -13.77 -5.04
C LEU A 115 -5.15 -13.49 -6.01
N ALA A 116 -4.89 -12.21 -6.32
CA ALA A 116 -3.78 -11.81 -7.15
C ALA A 116 -2.43 -12.23 -6.53
N ARG A 117 -2.28 -12.13 -5.20
CA ARG A 117 -1.10 -12.61 -4.48
C ARG A 117 -0.95 -14.14 -4.48
N LEU A 118 -2.06 -14.87 -4.29
CA LEU A 118 -2.08 -16.34 -4.44
C LEU A 118 -1.58 -16.72 -5.84
N LEU A 119 -2.16 -16.10 -6.87
CA LEU A 119 -1.83 -16.35 -8.27
C LEU A 119 -0.37 -16.04 -8.60
N VAL A 120 0.17 -14.91 -8.12
CA VAL A 120 1.60 -14.57 -8.24
C VAL A 120 2.46 -15.67 -7.62
N ASN A 121 2.16 -16.07 -6.39
CA ASN A 121 2.98 -17.05 -5.67
C ASN A 121 2.96 -18.42 -6.37
N SER A 122 1.79 -18.90 -6.81
CA SER A 122 1.67 -20.17 -7.54
C SER A 122 2.29 -20.13 -8.94
N LEU A 123 2.24 -18.98 -9.63
CA LEU A 123 2.96 -18.82 -10.91
C LEU A 123 4.48 -18.79 -10.71
N LEU A 124 4.98 -18.26 -9.59
CA LEU A 124 6.42 -18.27 -9.26
C LEU A 124 6.98 -19.65 -8.92
N GLU A 125 6.13 -20.66 -8.65
CA GLU A 125 6.56 -22.05 -8.51
C GLU A 125 6.97 -22.68 -9.85
N VAL A 126 6.48 -22.14 -10.97
CA VAL A 126 6.65 -22.69 -12.33
C VAL A 126 7.35 -21.73 -13.31
N CYS A 127 7.27 -20.42 -13.06
CA CYS A 127 7.87 -19.37 -13.87
C CYS A 127 8.91 -18.59 -13.05
N PRO A 128 10.09 -18.28 -13.59
CA PRO A 128 11.16 -17.62 -12.83
C PRO A 128 10.88 -16.15 -12.53
N VAL A 129 9.95 -15.53 -13.25
CA VAL A 129 9.50 -14.14 -13.08
C VAL A 129 8.01 -14.06 -13.40
N VAL A 130 7.27 -13.28 -12.63
CA VAL A 130 5.87 -12.91 -12.90
C VAL A 130 5.76 -11.39 -12.95
N ALA A 131 5.10 -10.84 -13.96
CA ALA A 131 4.78 -9.43 -14.02
C ALA A 131 3.49 -9.15 -13.25
N PHE A 132 3.49 -8.11 -12.41
CA PHE A 132 2.32 -7.65 -11.67
C PHE A 132 1.96 -6.22 -12.10
N LEU A 133 0.86 -6.06 -12.82
CA LEU A 133 0.30 -4.76 -13.20
C LEU A 133 -0.78 -4.36 -12.20
N ASP A 134 -0.47 -3.36 -11.38
CA ASP A 134 -1.40 -2.82 -10.40
C ASP A 134 -2.07 -1.55 -10.92
N THR A 135 -3.40 -1.60 -10.99
CA THR A 135 -4.24 -0.49 -11.45
C THR A 135 -5.10 0.11 -10.32
N ASP A 136 -5.08 -0.45 -9.10
CA ASP A 136 -5.76 0.18 -7.96
C ASP A 136 -4.86 1.25 -7.30
N CYS A 137 -4.97 2.49 -7.78
CA CYS A 137 -4.29 3.65 -7.16
C CYS A 137 -4.81 3.97 -5.74
N GLY A 138 -5.96 3.45 -5.33
CA GLY A 138 -6.51 3.66 -3.99
C GLY A 138 -5.99 2.66 -2.96
N GLN A 139 -5.67 1.43 -3.37
CA GLN A 139 -5.19 0.34 -2.51
C GLN A 139 -4.14 -0.52 -3.23
N SER A 140 -3.02 0.11 -3.60
CA SER A 140 -1.92 -0.56 -4.31
C SER A 140 -1.28 -1.66 -3.45
N GLU A 141 -0.79 -2.72 -4.07
CA GLU A 141 -0.32 -3.95 -3.41
C GLU A 141 1.18 -3.93 -3.10
N LEU A 142 1.99 -3.33 -3.99
CA LEU A 142 3.47 -3.37 -3.94
C LEU A 142 4.14 -2.02 -3.67
N THR A 143 3.37 -0.94 -3.60
CA THR A 143 3.89 0.43 -3.46
C THR A 143 2.91 1.30 -2.67
N VAL A 144 3.24 2.58 -2.46
CA VAL A 144 2.33 3.52 -1.78
C VAL A 144 1.09 3.83 -2.63
N PRO A 145 -0.05 4.21 -2.01
CA PRO A 145 -1.22 4.67 -2.74
C PRO A 145 -0.94 5.89 -3.62
N GLY A 146 -1.75 6.07 -4.67
CA GLY A 146 -1.65 7.18 -5.63
C GLY A 146 -0.81 6.89 -6.88
N LEU A 147 -0.37 5.64 -7.05
CA LEU A 147 0.40 5.15 -8.19
C LEU A 147 -0.41 4.11 -8.98
N VAL A 148 -0.11 3.99 -10.27
CA VAL A 148 -0.31 2.74 -11.03
C VAL A 148 1.07 2.24 -11.45
N SER A 149 1.29 0.93 -11.45
CA SER A 149 2.64 0.40 -11.63
C SER A 149 2.69 -0.99 -12.23
N VAL A 150 3.84 -1.34 -12.82
CA VAL A 150 4.18 -2.72 -13.16
C VAL A 150 5.47 -3.11 -12.45
N THR A 151 5.47 -4.29 -11.83
CA THR A 151 6.63 -4.83 -11.11
C THR A 151 6.91 -6.24 -11.61
N LEU A 152 8.17 -6.51 -11.99
CA LEU A 152 8.65 -7.85 -12.27
C LEU A 152 9.08 -8.50 -10.95
N LEU A 153 8.39 -9.57 -10.57
CA LEU A 153 8.58 -10.28 -9.31
C LEU A 153 9.39 -11.56 -9.57
N ASP A 154 10.43 -11.78 -8.76
CA ASP A 154 11.25 -13.01 -8.74
C ASP A 154 11.12 -13.79 -7.41
N LYS A 155 10.26 -13.30 -6.50
CA LYS A 155 10.10 -13.81 -5.13
C LYS A 155 8.62 -13.79 -4.72
N PRO A 156 8.17 -14.77 -3.92
CA PRO A 156 6.80 -14.81 -3.42
C PRO A 156 6.51 -13.66 -2.47
N LEU A 157 5.25 -13.22 -2.49
CA LEU A 157 4.72 -12.14 -1.68
C LEU A 157 4.07 -12.71 -0.41
N PHE A 158 4.55 -12.28 0.76
CA PHE A 158 4.09 -12.74 2.07
C PHE A 158 3.63 -11.58 2.96
N GLY A 159 2.59 -11.80 3.77
CA GLY A 159 2.01 -10.74 4.63
C GLY A 159 1.15 -9.72 3.87
N PRO A 160 0.55 -8.72 4.54
CA PRO A 160 -0.17 -7.62 3.90
C PRO A 160 0.75 -6.70 3.09
N ALA A 161 0.18 -5.85 2.21
CA ALA A 161 0.92 -4.96 1.29
C ALA A 161 2.11 -4.23 1.93
N HIS A 162 1.92 -3.64 3.11
CA HIS A 162 2.95 -2.87 3.82
C HIS A 162 4.19 -3.69 4.22
N MET A 163 4.13 -5.03 4.25
CA MET A 163 5.28 -5.89 4.59
C MET A 163 6.19 -6.21 3.40
N HIS A 164 5.72 -6.01 2.16
CA HIS A 164 6.45 -6.41 0.94
C HIS A 164 6.50 -5.32 -0.14
N MET A 165 6.24 -4.07 0.25
CA MET A 165 6.41 -2.90 -0.60
C MET A 165 7.84 -2.78 -1.15
N GLN A 166 7.95 -2.50 -2.44
CA GLN A 166 9.22 -2.43 -3.17
C GLN A 166 9.16 -1.39 -4.29
N GLN A 167 10.32 -0.99 -4.80
CA GLN A 167 10.44 -0.10 -5.94
C GLN A 167 9.82 -0.76 -7.19
N PRO A 168 8.77 -0.17 -7.81
CA PRO A 168 8.22 -0.74 -9.03
C PRO A 168 9.21 -0.70 -10.19
N THR A 169 9.09 -1.66 -11.11
CA THR A 169 9.93 -1.70 -12.32
C THR A 169 9.59 -0.54 -13.27
N LYS A 170 8.31 -0.16 -13.34
CA LYS A 170 7.85 1.10 -13.93
C LYS A 170 6.59 1.59 -13.22
N SER A 171 6.42 2.90 -13.05
CA SER A 171 5.21 3.46 -12.46
C SER A 171 4.83 4.81 -13.07
N HIS A 172 3.57 5.20 -12.87
CA HIS A 172 3.07 6.54 -13.19
C HIS A 172 2.29 7.09 -12.00
N PHE A 173 2.45 8.39 -11.76
CA PHE A 173 1.80 9.08 -10.66
C PHE A 173 0.39 9.51 -11.04
N ILE A 174 -0.61 8.99 -10.33
CA ILE A 174 -1.99 9.47 -10.45
C ILE A 174 -2.19 10.68 -9.53
N GLY A 175 -1.57 10.64 -8.34
CA GLY A 175 -1.67 11.71 -7.35
C GLY A 175 -3.02 11.79 -6.65
N ASP A 176 -3.87 10.77 -6.77
CA ASP A 176 -5.18 10.67 -6.10
C ASP A 176 -5.46 9.20 -5.76
N LEU A 177 -6.32 8.98 -4.77
CA LEU A 177 -6.76 7.67 -4.26
C LEU A 177 -7.96 7.12 -5.04
N SER A 178 -8.26 7.74 -6.19
CA SER A 178 -9.36 7.44 -7.11
C SER A 178 -8.99 7.95 -8.51
N PRO A 179 -9.28 7.22 -9.60
CA PRO A 179 -9.04 7.70 -10.96
C PRO A 179 -10.03 8.80 -11.42
N GLN A 180 -10.94 9.23 -10.55
CA GLN A 180 -12.02 10.17 -10.88
C GLN A 180 -11.52 11.58 -11.24
N SER A 181 -10.39 12.01 -10.68
CA SER A 181 -9.77 13.33 -10.89
C SER A 181 -9.28 13.54 -12.31
N ASN A 182 -8.53 12.57 -12.85
CA ASN A 182 -8.07 12.59 -14.24
C ASN A 182 -8.16 11.18 -14.87
N PRO A 183 -9.36 10.79 -15.36
CA PRO A 183 -9.58 9.45 -15.88
C PRO A 183 -8.77 9.14 -17.16
N LEU A 184 -8.50 10.16 -17.98
CA LEU A 184 -7.71 10.02 -19.21
C LEU A 184 -6.23 9.78 -18.92
N HIS A 185 -5.67 10.48 -17.92
CA HIS A 185 -4.30 10.24 -17.44
C HIS A 185 -4.15 8.86 -16.83
N TYR A 186 -5.11 8.42 -16.01
CA TYR A 186 -5.15 7.06 -15.46
C TYR A 186 -5.13 5.97 -16.55
N LEU A 187 -6.00 6.09 -17.56
CA LEU A 187 -6.03 5.14 -18.67
C LEU A 187 -4.75 5.18 -19.53
N SER A 188 -4.22 6.37 -19.81
CA SER A 188 -2.97 6.53 -20.58
C SER A 188 -1.77 5.95 -19.83
N SER A 189 -1.74 6.11 -18.50
CA SER A 189 -0.74 5.51 -17.62
C SER A 189 -0.77 3.97 -17.68
N ILE A 190 -1.95 3.37 -17.63
CA ILE A 190 -2.08 1.90 -17.71
C ILE A 190 -1.69 1.37 -19.09
N ARG A 191 -2.10 2.05 -20.17
CA ARG A 191 -1.70 1.72 -21.54
C ARG A 191 -0.18 1.82 -21.73
N SER A 192 0.45 2.84 -21.15
CA SER A 192 1.91 3.01 -21.12
C SER A 192 2.61 1.88 -20.39
N LEU A 193 2.14 1.48 -19.20
CA LEU A 193 2.71 0.36 -18.43
C LEU A 193 2.54 -0.98 -19.15
N HIS A 194 1.36 -1.25 -19.70
CA HIS A 194 1.09 -2.48 -20.45
C HIS A 194 1.94 -2.54 -21.73
N GLY A 195 2.04 -1.44 -22.48
CA GLY A 195 2.91 -1.33 -23.65
C GLY A 195 4.40 -1.46 -23.29
N TRP A 196 4.84 -0.93 -22.14
CA TRP A 196 6.20 -1.15 -21.68
C TRP A 196 6.45 -2.63 -21.36
N TYR A 197 5.55 -3.27 -20.60
CA TYR A 197 5.61 -4.69 -20.28
C TYR A 197 5.69 -5.54 -21.57
N TRP A 198 4.81 -5.30 -22.54
CA TRP A 198 4.78 -6.07 -23.78
C TRP A 198 6.11 -6.02 -24.54
N ASN A 199 6.72 -4.83 -24.61
CA ASN A 199 7.91 -4.56 -25.40
C ASN A 199 9.26 -4.78 -24.67
N HIS A 200 9.29 -4.87 -23.33
CA HIS A 200 10.53 -4.88 -22.55
C HIS A 200 10.62 -5.96 -21.46
N SER A 201 9.55 -6.68 -21.15
CA SER A 201 9.58 -7.74 -20.11
C SER A 201 10.10 -9.10 -20.61
N GLU A 202 10.20 -9.28 -21.94
CA GLU A 202 10.73 -10.51 -22.53
C GLU A 202 12.18 -10.77 -22.09
N THR A 203 12.45 -12.00 -21.66
CA THR A 203 13.80 -12.43 -21.31
C THR A 203 14.25 -13.55 -22.24
N THR A 204 15.41 -13.39 -22.87
CA THR A 204 16.03 -14.44 -23.68
C THR A 204 16.95 -15.29 -22.82
N LYS A 205 16.63 -16.58 -22.65
CA LYS A 205 17.50 -17.58 -22.02
C LYS A 205 17.71 -18.75 -22.97
N ARG A 206 18.98 -19.08 -23.24
CA ARG A 206 19.39 -20.20 -24.12
C ARG A 206 18.75 -20.17 -25.52
N GLY A 207 18.55 -18.97 -26.07
CA GLY A 207 17.94 -18.78 -27.40
C GLY A 207 16.41 -18.81 -27.43
N ASN A 208 15.73 -19.13 -26.32
CA ASN A 208 14.28 -18.96 -26.21
C ASN A 208 13.95 -17.60 -25.57
N THR A 209 13.08 -16.82 -26.19
CA THR A 209 12.60 -15.54 -25.66
C THR A 209 11.22 -15.76 -25.06
N VAL A 210 11.09 -15.54 -23.74
CA VAL A 210 9.86 -15.79 -22.99
C VAL A 210 9.42 -14.52 -22.29
N ARG A 211 8.15 -14.15 -22.47
CA ARG A 211 7.48 -13.08 -21.70
C ARG A 211 6.99 -13.67 -20.37
N PRO A 212 7.27 -13.06 -19.21
CA PRO A 212 6.74 -13.55 -17.93
C PRO A 212 5.20 -13.46 -17.93
N PRO A 213 4.47 -14.36 -17.25
CA PRO A 213 3.04 -14.22 -17.04
C PRO A 213 2.65 -12.87 -16.44
N LEU A 214 1.47 -12.35 -16.76
CA LEU A 214 0.97 -11.07 -16.25
C LEU A 214 -0.22 -11.27 -15.33
N VAL A 215 -0.10 -10.82 -14.08
CA VAL A 215 -1.22 -10.68 -13.14
C VAL A 215 -1.64 -9.22 -13.07
N ILE A 216 -2.90 -8.93 -13.36
CA ILE A 216 -3.49 -7.59 -13.37
C ILE A 216 -4.44 -7.44 -12.19
N ASN A 217 -4.07 -6.61 -11.21
CA ASN A 217 -4.95 -6.26 -10.08
C ASN A 217 -5.78 -5.02 -10.46
N THR A 218 -7.11 -5.15 -10.49
CA THR A 218 -8.00 -4.04 -10.88
C THR A 218 -8.55 -3.26 -9.71
N HIS A 219 -8.93 -2.00 -9.95
CA HIS A 219 -9.64 -1.22 -8.94
C HIS A 219 -11.02 -1.83 -8.59
N GLY A 220 -11.52 -1.58 -7.38
CA GLY A 220 -12.83 -2.08 -6.94
C GLY A 220 -14.07 -1.25 -7.32
N TRP A 221 -13.96 -0.26 -8.21
CA TRP A 221 -15.08 0.62 -8.57
C TRP A 221 -15.87 0.09 -9.78
N ILE A 222 -16.93 -0.69 -9.52
CA ILE A 222 -17.68 -1.45 -10.54
C ILE A 222 -18.99 -0.77 -11.05
N LYS A 223 -19.15 0.56 -10.92
CA LYS A 223 -20.39 1.28 -11.30
C LYS A 223 -20.14 2.68 -11.83
N GLY A 224 -20.93 3.12 -12.83
CA GLY A 224 -20.76 4.44 -13.46
C GLY A 224 -19.37 4.55 -14.12
N LEU A 225 -18.73 5.71 -14.02
CA LEU A 225 -17.40 5.95 -14.60
C LEU A 225 -16.38 4.84 -14.27
N GLY A 226 -16.34 4.30 -13.04
CA GLY A 226 -15.43 3.20 -12.71
C GLY A 226 -15.67 1.91 -13.53
N PHE A 227 -16.92 1.63 -13.88
CA PHE A 227 -17.26 0.50 -14.76
C PHE A 227 -16.72 0.74 -16.18
N GLU A 228 -16.89 1.95 -16.72
CA GLU A 228 -16.35 2.35 -18.03
C GLU A 228 -14.82 2.34 -18.07
N LEU A 229 -14.16 2.75 -16.97
CA LEU A 229 -12.71 2.68 -16.84
C LEU A 229 -12.21 1.23 -16.75
N LEU A 230 -12.90 0.37 -15.99
CA LEU A 230 -12.58 -1.06 -15.97
C LEU A 230 -12.73 -1.69 -17.36
N ALA A 231 -13.76 -1.31 -18.13
CA ALA A 231 -13.95 -1.76 -19.51
C ALA A 231 -12.72 -1.47 -20.37
N GLN A 232 -12.28 -0.20 -20.37
CA GLN A 232 -11.13 0.23 -21.16
C GLN A 232 -9.80 -0.35 -20.67
N VAL A 233 -9.66 -0.64 -19.37
CA VAL A 233 -8.49 -1.36 -18.84
C VAL A 233 -8.47 -2.80 -19.37
N LEU A 234 -9.58 -3.53 -19.30
CA LEU A 234 -9.67 -4.91 -19.80
C LEU A 234 -9.53 -4.98 -21.33
N GLU A 235 -10.11 -4.03 -22.06
CA GLU A 235 -9.96 -3.89 -23.51
C GLU A 235 -8.50 -3.63 -23.90
N SER A 236 -7.80 -2.69 -23.23
CA SER A 236 -6.43 -2.31 -23.60
C SER A 236 -5.33 -3.24 -23.05
N THR A 237 -5.65 -4.11 -22.11
CA THR A 237 -4.72 -5.13 -21.57
C THR A 237 -4.94 -6.53 -22.17
N CYS A 238 -6.02 -6.73 -22.93
CA CYS A 238 -6.37 -8.00 -23.59
C CYS A 238 -6.05 -9.26 -22.75
N PRO A 239 -6.54 -9.38 -21.51
CA PRO A 239 -6.23 -10.53 -20.67
C PRO A 239 -6.77 -11.81 -21.32
N SER A 240 -6.01 -12.89 -21.19
CA SER A 240 -6.40 -14.25 -21.59
C SER A 240 -7.36 -14.92 -20.60
N HIS A 241 -7.30 -14.52 -19.33
CA HIS A 241 -8.06 -15.09 -18.23
C HIS A 241 -8.64 -13.98 -17.35
N ILE A 242 -9.86 -14.17 -16.87
CA ILE A 242 -10.58 -13.25 -15.98
C ILE A 242 -11.01 -14.02 -14.73
N LEU A 243 -10.50 -13.61 -13.57
CA LEU A 243 -10.90 -14.14 -12.28
C LEU A 243 -11.85 -13.14 -11.62
N GLN A 244 -13.16 -13.34 -11.76
CA GLN A 244 -14.19 -12.47 -11.23
C GLN A 244 -14.61 -12.92 -9.83
N LEU A 245 -14.42 -12.04 -8.84
CA LEU A 245 -14.84 -12.28 -7.46
C LEU A 245 -16.23 -11.70 -7.18
N ASP A 246 -17.20 -12.59 -7.03
CA ASP A 246 -18.61 -12.30 -6.82
C ASP A 246 -19.03 -12.43 -5.34
N THR A 247 -20.00 -11.60 -4.96
CA THR A 247 -20.62 -11.58 -3.62
C THR A 247 -22.02 -12.18 -3.66
N ASN A 248 -22.55 -12.53 -2.47
CA ASN A 248 -23.95 -12.94 -2.30
C ASN A 248 -24.97 -11.86 -2.73
N ASN A 249 -24.54 -10.62 -2.95
CA ASN A 249 -25.38 -9.52 -3.42
C ASN A 249 -25.11 -9.25 -4.91
N ALA A 250 -26.00 -9.73 -5.78
CA ALA A 250 -25.90 -9.55 -7.24
C ALA A 250 -25.72 -8.08 -7.67
N ASN A 251 -26.26 -7.11 -6.92
CA ASN A 251 -26.08 -5.68 -7.21
C ASN A 251 -24.65 -5.17 -6.94
N SER A 252 -23.76 -6.00 -6.42
CA SER A 252 -22.35 -5.70 -6.11
C SER A 252 -21.36 -6.54 -6.93
N ASN A 253 -21.86 -7.22 -7.97
CA ASN A 253 -21.13 -8.11 -8.86
C ASN A 253 -21.01 -7.47 -10.25
N LEU A 254 -20.09 -7.99 -11.07
CA LEU A 254 -19.96 -7.61 -12.49
C LEU A 254 -20.83 -8.54 -13.37
N PRO A 255 -21.16 -8.16 -14.61
CA PRO A 255 -21.87 -9.07 -15.52
C PRO A 255 -21.08 -10.38 -15.71
N PRO A 256 -21.74 -11.56 -15.75
CA PRO A 256 -21.08 -12.88 -15.78
C PRO A 256 -20.52 -13.26 -17.16
N TYR A 257 -20.42 -12.30 -18.09
CA TYR A 257 -19.99 -12.50 -19.48
C TYR A 257 -18.98 -11.42 -19.85
N VAL A 258 -18.28 -11.60 -20.98
CA VAL A 258 -17.32 -10.61 -21.52
C VAL A 258 -18.09 -9.38 -22.01
N TRP A 259 -18.28 -8.41 -21.11
CA TRP A 259 -19.19 -7.27 -21.27
C TRP A 259 -18.55 -6.01 -21.87
N TRP A 260 -17.23 -5.98 -22.03
CA TRP A 260 -16.46 -4.86 -22.59
C TRP A 260 -16.02 -5.06 -24.05
N LEU A 261 -16.25 -6.26 -24.62
CA LEU A 261 -16.01 -6.54 -26.04
C LEU A 261 -17.34 -6.68 -26.78
N PRO A 262 -17.46 -6.15 -28.01
CA PRO A 262 -18.66 -6.34 -28.81
C PRO A 262 -18.83 -7.81 -29.24
N GLU A 263 -20.07 -8.20 -29.56
CA GLU A 263 -20.46 -9.60 -29.79
C GLU A 263 -19.81 -10.24 -31.03
N ASP A 264 -19.39 -9.43 -31.99
CA ASP A 264 -18.74 -9.81 -33.25
C ASP A 264 -17.26 -10.19 -33.12
N VAL A 265 -16.62 -9.92 -31.98
CA VAL A 265 -15.24 -10.35 -31.71
C VAL A 265 -15.18 -11.88 -31.64
N GLN A 266 -14.44 -12.49 -32.59
CA GLN A 266 -14.28 -13.93 -32.76
C GLN A 266 -13.98 -14.66 -31.43
N SER A 267 -14.64 -15.80 -31.23
CA SER A 267 -14.55 -16.60 -29.99
C SER A 267 -13.13 -16.93 -29.54
N HIS A 268 -12.20 -17.18 -30.47
CA HIS A 268 -10.79 -17.46 -30.17
C HIS A 268 -10.00 -16.30 -29.53
N HIS A 269 -10.56 -15.09 -29.51
CA HIS A 269 -9.95 -13.91 -28.88
C HIS A 269 -10.66 -13.51 -27.57
N ARG A 270 -11.64 -14.28 -27.09
CA ARG A 270 -12.34 -14.03 -25.83
C ARG A 270 -11.61 -14.70 -24.66
N PRO A 271 -11.48 -14.05 -23.50
CA PRO A 271 -10.86 -14.66 -22.33
C PRO A 271 -11.68 -15.81 -21.73
N ALA A 272 -10.99 -16.73 -21.07
CA ALA A 272 -11.61 -17.65 -20.12
C ALA A 272 -12.08 -16.88 -18.88
N VAL A 273 -13.38 -16.96 -18.54
CA VAL A 273 -13.98 -16.23 -17.42
C VAL A 273 -14.34 -17.21 -16.29
N TYR A 274 -13.77 -16.98 -15.11
CA TYR A 274 -14.01 -17.75 -13.89
C TYR A 274 -14.79 -16.89 -12.90
N GLN A 275 -16.00 -17.34 -12.54
CA GLN A 275 -16.77 -16.74 -11.44
C GLN A 275 -16.41 -17.44 -10.13
N LEU A 276 -15.92 -16.67 -9.17
CA LEU A 276 -15.33 -17.16 -7.93
C LEU A 276 -16.00 -16.52 -6.70
N PRO A 277 -16.22 -17.27 -5.60
CA PRO A 277 -16.83 -16.70 -4.40
C PRO A 277 -15.86 -15.71 -3.72
N SER A 278 -16.36 -14.55 -3.35
CA SER A 278 -15.62 -13.60 -2.50
C SER A 278 -15.29 -14.18 -1.13
N VAL A 279 -14.22 -13.68 -0.50
CA VAL A 279 -13.76 -14.13 0.83
C VAL A 279 -14.88 -14.13 1.88
N GLY A 280 -15.74 -13.10 1.88
CA GLY A 280 -16.86 -12.98 2.81
C GLY A 280 -18.09 -13.84 2.47
N ALA A 281 -18.23 -14.32 1.22
CA ALA A 281 -19.34 -15.18 0.83
C ALA A 281 -19.22 -16.58 1.42
N VAL A 282 -17.98 -17.10 1.52
CA VAL A 282 -17.69 -18.46 2.01
C VAL A 282 -18.10 -18.64 3.48
N GLN A 283 -18.07 -17.58 4.29
CA GLN A 283 -18.52 -17.60 5.69
C GLN A 283 -20.02 -17.89 5.89
N GLN A 284 -20.85 -17.81 4.84
CA GLN A 284 -22.29 -18.06 4.92
C GLN A 284 -22.75 -19.32 4.17
N GLY A 285 -21.86 -19.98 3.42
CA GLY A 285 -22.19 -21.13 2.57
C GLY A 285 -21.94 -22.50 3.20
N MET A 286 -21.18 -22.58 4.29
CA MET A 286 -20.98 -23.83 5.03
C MET A 286 -22.16 -24.05 5.98
N GLY A 287 -22.93 -25.11 5.69
CA GLY A 287 -24.15 -25.46 6.43
C GLY A 287 -23.92 -25.86 7.88
N SER A 288 -25.02 -25.97 8.62
CA SER A 288 -25.13 -26.14 10.07
C SER A 288 -24.45 -27.37 10.69
N ASP A 289 -23.92 -28.29 9.89
CA ASP A 289 -23.75 -29.69 10.28
C ASP A 289 -22.30 -30.07 10.61
N VAL A 290 -21.38 -29.09 10.67
CA VAL A 290 -20.07 -29.24 11.28
C VAL A 290 -19.81 -28.08 12.23
N GLN A 291 -19.88 -28.34 13.55
CA GLN A 291 -19.46 -27.40 14.60
C GLN A 291 -17.92 -27.32 14.71
N ASP A 292 -17.25 -27.03 13.60
CA ASP A 292 -15.81 -26.72 13.62
C ASP A 292 -15.63 -25.24 13.98
N SER A 293 -15.66 -24.97 15.28
CA SER A 293 -15.56 -23.63 15.89
C SER A 293 -14.24 -22.90 15.61
N THR A 294 -13.33 -23.52 14.86
CA THR A 294 -12.05 -22.97 14.38
C THR A 294 -12.16 -22.17 13.07
N ALA A 295 -13.31 -22.22 12.37
CA ALA A 295 -13.49 -21.61 11.05
C ALA A 295 -13.60 -20.06 11.04
N SER A 296 -13.55 -19.38 12.19
CA SER A 296 -13.65 -17.92 12.31
C SER A 296 -12.36 -17.15 11.95
N SER A 297 -11.33 -17.84 11.45
CA SER A 297 -9.99 -17.27 11.19
C SER A 297 -9.90 -16.40 9.93
N TRP A 298 -10.49 -15.21 10.00
CA TRP A 298 -10.02 -14.07 9.24
C TRP A 298 -9.94 -12.87 10.18
N ALA A 299 -8.77 -12.23 10.25
CA ALA A 299 -8.60 -11.03 11.06
C ALA A 299 -9.66 -9.98 10.69
N PRO A 300 -10.18 -9.21 11.67
CA PRO A 300 -11.21 -8.21 11.41
C PRO A 300 -10.80 -7.27 10.26
N ARG A 301 -11.76 -7.01 9.36
CA ARG A 301 -11.51 -6.29 8.11
C ARG A 301 -11.08 -4.85 8.40
N GLN A 302 -9.78 -4.60 8.41
CA GLN A 302 -9.21 -3.25 8.53
C GLN A 302 -9.79 -2.32 7.46
N PRO A 303 -10.24 -1.11 7.83
CA PRO A 303 -10.63 -0.05 6.90
C PRO A 303 -9.54 0.27 5.85
N PRO A 304 -9.93 0.71 4.64
CA PRO A 304 -8.97 1.17 3.63
C PRO A 304 -8.08 2.33 4.10
N SER A 305 -8.54 3.18 5.02
CA SER A 305 -7.73 4.25 5.63
C SER A 305 -6.54 3.68 6.41
N GLU A 306 -6.78 2.72 7.31
CA GLU A 306 -5.74 2.07 8.13
C GLU A 306 -4.74 1.29 7.27
N GLN A 307 -5.22 0.57 6.25
CA GLN A 307 -4.33 -0.16 5.33
C GLN A 307 -3.34 0.79 4.63
N ARG A 308 -3.83 1.95 4.16
CA ARG A 308 -2.98 2.99 3.57
C ARG A 308 -2.05 3.64 4.59
N ALA A 309 -2.51 3.84 5.83
CA ALA A 309 -1.66 4.37 6.90
C ALA A 309 -0.47 3.45 7.18
N LEU A 310 -0.67 2.13 7.19
CA LEU A 310 0.41 1.15 7.32
C LEU A 310 1.36 1.14 6.10
N GLN A 311 0.86 1.39 4.89
CA GLN A 311 1.72 1.56 3.70
C GLN A 311 2.57 2.84 3.78
N TRP A 312 2.01 3.94 4.29
CA TRP A 312 2.77 5.16 4.54
C TRP A 312 3.79 4.98 5.68
N LEU A 313 3.48 4.18 6.71
CA LEU A 313 4.44 3.76 7.72
C LEU A 313 5.59 2.92 7.11
N ALA A 314 5.28 1.96 6.23
CA ALA A 314 6.30 1.18 5.53
C ALA A 314 7.22 2.09 4.69
N PHE A 315 6.65 3.04 3.95
CA PHE A 315 7.39 4.04 3.20
C PHE A 315 8.26 4.94 4.10
N ALA A 316 7.74 5.37 5.25
CA ALA A 316 8.51 6.13 6.24
C ALA A 316 9.71 5.33 6.75
N ARG A 317 9.51 4.04 7.08
CA ARG A 317 10.59 3.13 7.50
C ARG A 317 11.63 2.89 6.41
N GLN A 318 11.22 2.83 5.14
CA GLN A 318 12.15 2.78 4.02
C GLN A 318 12.94 4.10 3.84
N CYS A 319 12.32 5.26 4.07
CA CYS A 319 13.04 6.55 4.07
C CYS A 319 14.13 6.62 5.15
N THR A 320 13.91 5.96 6.29
CA THR A 320 14.84 5.96 7.44
C THR A 320 15.82 4.77 7.41
N GLY A 321 15.78 3.96 6.34
CA GLY A 321 16.75 2.90 6.04
C GLY A 321 16.43 1.51 6.60
N HIS A 322 15.25 1.30 7.20
CA HIS A 322 14.85 0.01 7.73
C HIS A 322 14.39 -0.97 6.64
N HIS A 323 14.65 -2.26 6.88
CA HIS A 323 14.08 -3.35 6.10
C HIS A 323 12.68 -3.72 6.65
N LEU A 324 11.69 -3.92 5.77
CA LEU A 324 10.29 -4.13 6.18
C LEU A 324 10.10 -5.35 7.10
N ASN A 325 10.85 -6.44 6.87
CA ASN A 325 10.82 -7.65 7.71
C ASN A 325 11.24 -7.42 9.17
N SER A 326 11.90 -6.30 9.50
CA SER A 326 12.31 -5.94 10.87
C SER A 326 11.43 -4.86 11.51
N CYS A 327 10.39 -4.38 10.81
CA CYS A 327 9.50 -3.33 11.31
C CYS A 327 8.37 -3.90 12.17
N SER A 328 7.99 -3.16 13.22
CA SER A 328 6.71 -3.34 13.90
C SER A 328 5.61 -2.51 13.21
N TRP A 329 4.35 -2.91 13.43
CA TRP A 329 3.16 -2.39 12.73
C TRP A 329 2.07 -1.93 13.72
N ASP A 330 2.48 -1.63 14.94
CA ASP A 330 1.68 -1.18 16.06
C ASP A 330 1.62 0.37 16.14
N LEU A 331 0.73 0.91 16.98
CA LEU A 331 0.56 2.36 17.13
C LEU A 331 1.87 3.10 17.52
N PRO A 332 2.70 2.60 18.45
CA PRO A 332 4.03 3.16 18.74
C PRO A 332 4.94 3.28 17.51
N ALA A 333 4.85 2.37 16.53
CA ALA A 333 5.70 2.37 15.35
C ALA A 333 5.56 3.66 14.52
N PHE A 334 4.39 4.29 14.52
CA PHE A 334 4.14 5.58 13.85
C PHE A 334 4.91 6.73 14.51
N ALA A 335 4.85 6.86 15.84
CA ALA A 335 5.58 7.89 16.57
C ALA A 335 7.10 7.74 16.41
N THR A 336 7.62 6.51 16.50
CA THR A 336 9.03 6.24 16.24
C THR A 336 9.43 6.56 14.79
N ALA A 337 8.58 6.24 13.80
CA ALA A 337 8.85 6.59 12.41
C ALA A 337 8.82 8.11 12.16
N ALA A 338 7.93 8.85 12.84
CA ALA A 338 7.89 10.32 12.79
C ALA A 338 9.17 10.94 13.36
N ASP A 339 9.63 10.46 14.53
CA ASP A 339 10.89 10.89 15.15
C ASP A 339 12.10 10.60 14.24
N GLU A 340 12.17 9.40 13.66
CA GLU A 340 13.24 9.02 12.72
C GLU A 340 13.20 9.85 11.43
N LEU A 341 12.02 10.11 10.85
CA LEU A 341 11.88 10.99 9.67
C LEU A 341 12.34 12.41 9.97
N ALA A 342 11.99 12.97 11.13
CA ALA A 342 12.42 14.29 11.55
C ALA A 342 13.95 14.38 11.68
N CYS A 343 14.58 13.36 12.27
CA CYS A 343 16.03 13.28 12.47
C CYS A 343 16.82 12.87 11.21
N SER A 344 16.18 12.27 10.21
CA SER A 344 16.87 11.74 9.03
C SER A 344 17.49 12.83 8.14
N PRO A 345 18.67 12.60 7.53
CA PRO A 345 19.29 13.56 6.62
C PRO A 345 18.58 13.58 5.27
N PRO A 346 18.00 14.72 4.83
CA PRO A 346 17.34 14.83 3.54
C PRO A 346 18.33 15.11 2.40
N TYR A 347 17.93 14.78 1.17
CA TYR A 347 18.59 15.27 -0.04
C TYR A 347 18.34 16.78 -0.19
N ARG A 348 19.42 17.57 -0.25
CA ARG A 348 19.39 19.01 -0.50
C ARG A 348 19.51 19.28 -2.00
N VAL A 349 18.48 19.87 -2.61
CA VAL A 349 18.45 20.14 -4.06
C VAL A 349 17.90 21.55 -4.37
N PRO A 350 18.51 22.30 -5.30
CA PRO A 350 17.92 23.52 -5.84
C PRO A 350 16.56 23.26 -6.50
N LEU A 351 15.60 24.17 -6.28
CA LEU A 351 14.29 24.16 -6.97
C LEU A 351 14.48 24.25 -8.49
N SER A 352 15.49 24.98 -8.96
CA SER A 352 15.81 25.17 -10.38
C SER A 352 16.21 23.90 -11.14
N HIS A 353 16.47 22.79 -10.46
CA HIS A 353 16.67 21.48 -11.12
C HIS A 353 15.36 20.82 -11.55
N PHE A 354 14.20 21.29 -11.07
CA PHE A 354 12.91 20.63 -11.28
C PHE A 354 11.89 21.55 -11.94
N ASN A 355 11.19 21.02 -12.94
CA ASN A 355 9.87 21.51 -13.27
C ASN A 355 8.90 21.12 -12.15
N VAL A 356 7.92 21.97 -11.80
CA VAL A 356 6.93 21.64 -10.76
C VAL A 356 5.53 21.68 -11.36
N ILE A 357 4.78 20.60 -11.16
CA ILE A 357 3.41 20.42 -11.67
C ILE A 357 2.50 20.11 -10.48
N PHE A 358 1.46 20.92 -10.27
CA PHE A 358 0.41 20.63 -9.31
C PHE A 358 -0.80 20.06 -10.04
N HIS A 359 -1.27 18.88 -9.64
CA HIS A 359 -2.50 18.30 -10.19
C HIS A 359 -3.69 19.10 -9.68
N GLU A 360 -4.57 19.52 -10.60
CA GLU A 360 -5.81 20.28 -10.31
C GLU A 360 -5.63 21.68 -9.65
N ALA A 361 -4.41 22.19 -9.51
CA ALA A 361 -4.14 23.52 -8.98
C ALA A 361 -3.15 24.30 -9.85
N SER A 362 -3.34 25.61 -9.93
CA SER A 362 -2.37 26.54 -10.53
C SER A 362 -1.79 27.42 -9.44
N ILE A 363 -0.52 27.22 -9.12
CA ILE A 363 0.20 27.97 -8.09
C ILE A 363 1.04 29.06 -8.76
N ALA A 364 0.93 30.30 -8.29
CA ALA A 364 1.74 31.39 -8.79
C ALA A 364 3.22 31.15 -8.47
N ALA A 365 4.13 31.43 -9.41
CA ALA A 365 5.56 31.15 -9.26
C ALA A 365 6.19 31.58 -7.91
N PRO A 366 5.87 32.76 -7.32
CA PRO A 366 6.41 33.17 -6.01
C PRO A 366 5.93 32.34 -4.82
N GLN A 367 4.93 31.48 -4.99
CA GLN A 367 4.30 30.63 -3.96
C GLN A 367 4.64 29.15 -4.11
N VAL A 368 5.27 28.74 -5.23
CA VAL A 368 5.55 27.32 -5.54
C VAL A 368 6.36 26.65 -4.43
N LEU A 369 7.40 27.32 -3.93
CA LEU A 369 8.25 26.77 -2.88
C LEU A 369 7.47 26.56 -1.57
N GLN A 370 6.63 27.52 -1.18
CA GLN A 370 5.79 27.43 0.01
C GLN A 370 4.70 26.34 -0.13
N ALA A 371 4.13 26.18 -1.33
CA ALA A 371 3.16 25.12 -1.63
C ALA A 371 3.79 23.72 -1.64
N LEU A 372 5.10 23.62 -1.90
CA LEU A 372 5.85 22.36 -1.78
C LEU A 372 6.17 22.00 -0.33
N ASN A 373 6.23 22.95 0.61
CA ASN A 373 6.71 22.67 1.97
C ASN A 373 5.73 21.76 2.74
N GLY A 374 6.21 20.61 3.23
CA GLY A 374 5.39 19.58 3.88
C GLY A 374 4.61 18.67 2.91
N SER A 375 4.76 18.85 1.59
CA SER A 375 4.02 18.07 0.59
C SER A 375 4.64 16.70 0.29
N LEU A 376 3.80 15.77 -0.18
CA LEU A 376 4.22 14.57 -0.89
C LEU A 376 4.40 14.91 -2.38
N VAL A 377 5.57 14.58 -2.92
CA VAL A 377 5.94 14.81 -4.32
C VAL A 377 6.26 13.49 -5.00
N ALA A 378 5.78 13.31 -6.23
CA ALA A 378 6.33 12.30 -7.12
C ALA A 378 7.57 12.84 -7.82
N LEU A 379 8.63 12.05 -7.80
CA LEU A 379 9.89 12.32 -8.46
C LEU A 379 9.77 11.72 -9.86
N THR A 380 9.48 12.54 -10.86
CA THR A 380 9.19 12.06 -12.22
C THR A 380 10.26 12.45 -13.22
N LYS A 381 10.47 11.56 -14.18
CA LYS A 381 11.22 11.81 -15.39
C LYS A 381 10.22 12.28 -16.45
N ALA A 382 10.42 13.50 -16.94
CA ALA A 382 9.62 14.01 -18.04
C ALA A 382 9.66 13.03 -19.21
N ALA A 383 8.51 12.83 -19.87
CA ALA A 383 8.45 12.13 -21.14
C ALA A 383 9.28 12.94 -22.16
N GLY A 384 10.51 12.48 -22.40
CA GLY A 384 11.51 13.25 -23.15
C GLY A 384 11.13 13.51 -24.60
N ASP A 385 11.96 14.32 -25.28
CA ASP A 385 11.82 14.86 -26.64
C ASP A 385 11.70 13.85 -27.81
N ALA A 386 11.26 12.61 -27.56
CA ALA A 386 10.92 11.61 -28.57
C ALA A 386 9.85 12.08 -29.58
N LEU A 387 9.13 13.18 -29.27
CA LEU A 387 8.18 13.86 -30.17
C LEU A 387 8.81 15.04 -30.93
N ALA A 388 9.93 15.62 -30.47
CA ALA A 388 10.51 16.84 -31.05
C ALA A 388 11.03 16.65 -32.49
N GLY A 389 11.35 15.41 -32.89
CA GLY A 389 11.78 15.08 -34.25
C GLY A 389 10.64 14.92 -35.27
N ASN A 390 9.39 14.70 -34.83
CA ASN A 390 8.31 14.25 -35.72
C ASN A 390 7.16 15.27 -35.81
N LYS A 391 7.29 16.23 -36.74
CA LYS A 391 6.28 17.26 -37.09
C LYS A 391 4.93 16.72 -37.62
N ARG A 392 4.69 15.41 -37.58
CA ARG A 392 3.40 14.75 -37.88
C ARG A 392 2.65 14.26 -36.64
N ALA A 393 3.22 14.38 -35.44
CA ALA A 393 2.68 13.80 -34.21
C ALA A 393 1.56 14.62 -33.52
N GLY A 394 0.67 15.27 -34.29
CA GLY A 394 -0.34 16.23 -33.81
C GLY A 394 -1.44 15.69 -32.88
N ALA A 395 -1.38 14.42 -32.48
CA ALA A 395 -2.25 13.81 -31.46
C ALA A 395 -1.46 13.02 -30.39
N ALA A 396 -0.26 12.50 -30.71
CA ALA A 396 0.54 11.69 -29.78
C ALA A 396 1.24 12.53 -28.69
N ALA A 397 1.36 13.84 -28.87
CA ALA A 397 1.87 14.74 -27.82
C ALA A 397 0.91 14.88 -26.63
N ALA A 398 -0.38 14.59 -26.81
CA ALA A 398 -1.39 14.68 -25.75
C ALA A 398 -1.47 13.43 -24.84
N THR A 399 -0.65 12.40 -25.11
CA THR A 399 -0.64 11.12 -24.37
C THR A 399 0.73 10.80 -23.74
N ALA A 400 1.63 11.79 -23.65
CA ALA A 400 2.94 11.64 -23.04
C ALA A 400 2.83 11.62 -21.50
N VAL A 401 2.91 10.43 -20.90
CA VAL A 401 2.83 10.24 -19.45
C VAL A 401 4.25 10.25 -18.84
N SER A 402 4.52 11.13 -17.87
CA SER A 402 5.77 11.15 -17.10
C SER A 402 6.02 9.83 -16.38
N GLU A 403 7.24 9.30 -16.43
CA GLU A 403 7.61 8.12 -15.65
C GLU A 403 7.85 8.52 -14.18
N CYS A 404 7.08 7.94 -13.26
CA CYS A 404 7.31 8.12 -11.83
C CYS A 404 8.42 7.18 -11.36
N LEU A 405 9.48 7.78 -10.84
CA LEU A 405 10.68 7.08 -10.34
C LEU A 405 10.55 6.74 -8.86
N GLY A 406 9.71 7.47 -8.12
CA GLY A 406 9.42 7.23 -6.70
C GLY A 406 8.71 8.42 -6.06
N ILE A 407 8.41 8.31 -4.77
CA ILE A 407 7.77 9.37 -3.98
C ILE A 407 8.76 9.95 -2.98
N GLY A 408 8.67 11.25 -2.69
CA GLY A 408 9.42 11.94 -1.67
C GLY A 408 8.55 12.82 -0.77
N ILE A 409 9.05 13.11 0.42
CA ILE A 409 8.49 14.08 1.38
C ILE A 409 9.35 15.33 1.32
N VAL A 410 8.78 16.48 0.96
CA VAL A 410 9.48 17.77 1.08
C VAL A 410 9.43 18.19 2.55
N ARG A 411 10.45 17.81 3.32
CA ARG A 411 10.51 18.03 4.77
C ARG A 411 10.62 19.51 5.13
N SER A 412 11.41 20.25 4.35
CA SER A 412 11.67 21.68 4.57
C SER A 412 12.10 22.36 3.27
N ILE A 413 12.04 23.70 3.28
CA ILE A 413 12.47 24.56 2.17
C ILE A 413 13.44 25.65 2.67
N ASP A 414 14.25 26.18 1.76
CA ASP A 414 14.99 27.44 1.96
C ASP A 414 14.48 28.48 0.94
N PRO A 415 13.69 29.49 1.35
CA PRO A 415 13.16 30.50 0.43
C PRO A 415 14.19 31.55 0.01
N VAL A 416 15.33 31.66 0.69
CA VAL A 416 16.40 32.60 0.31
C VAL A 416 17.27 31.96 -0.75
N GLU A 417 17.75 30.75 -0.50
CA GLU A 417 18.63 29.99 -1.41
C GLU A 417 17.86 29.18 -2.48
N GLN A 418 16.52 29.20 -2.45
CA GLN A 418 15.62 28.46 -3.34
C GLN A 418 15.89 26.94 -3.36
N LEU A 419 15.98 26.33 -2.17
CA LEU A 419 16.31 24.92 -1.98
C LEU A 419 15.16 24.10 -1.41
N LEU A 420 15.11 22.83 -1.80
CA LEU A 420 14.24 21.79 -1.25
C LEU A 420 15.08 20.80 -0.45
N TYR A 421 14.49 20.28 0.63
CA TYR A 421 15.06 19.20 1.44
C TYR A 421 14.11 18.00 1.42
N ILE A 422 14.45 16.98 0.63
CA ILE A 422 13.56 15.85 0.30
C ILE A 422 14.02 14.57 1.01
N LEU A 423 13.10 13.89 1.71
CA LEU A 423 13.26 12.51 2.19
C LEU A 423 12.62 11.54 1.20
N THR A 424 13.30 10.46 0.82
CA THR A 424 12.78 9.46 -0.12
C THR A 424 13.58 8.17 -0.03
N PRO A 425 12.94 6.98 -0.18
CA PRO A 425 13.65 5.70 -0.28
C PRO A 425 14.15 5.43 -1.71
N THR A 426 13.84 6.32 -2.67
CA THR A 426 14.17 6.15 -4.09
C THR A 426 15.69 6.06 -4.27
N PRO A 427 16.22 4.99 -4.91
CA PRO A 427 17.66 4.83 -5.10
C PRO A 427 18.30 5.99 -5.87
N LEU A 428 19.52 6.39 -5.47
CA LEU A 428 20.25 7.53 -6.05
C LEU A 428 20.41 7.45 -7.60
N LYS A 429 20.52 6.24 -8.16
CA LYS A 429 20.56 6.01 -9.62
C LYS A 429 19.27 6.45 -10.34
N LEU A 430 18.13 6.39 -9.67
CA LEU A 430 16.86 6.91 -10.18
C LEU A 430 16.74 8.41 -9.89
N LEU A 431 17.13 8.87 -8.69
CA LEU A 431 17.09 10.30 -8.34
C LEU A 431 17.80 11.21 -9.35
N HIS A 432 18.97 10.81 -9.86
CA HIS A 432 19.69 11.56 -10.91
C HIS A 432 18.94 11.68 -12.26
N GLN A 433 17.83 10.97 -12.45
CA GLN A 433 16.99 11.02 -13.65
C GLN A 433 15.68 11.81 -13.44
N ALA A 434 15.39 12.24 -12.21
CA ALA A 434 14.20 13.04 -11.93
C ALA A 434 14.40 14.47 -12.44
N THR A 435 13.45 14.96 -13.24
CA THR A 435 13.47 16.30 -13.86
C THR A 435 12.26 17.13 -13.47
N THR A 436 11.27 16.49 -12.85
CA THR A 436 9.96 17.08 -12.55
C THR A 436 9.49 16.60 -11.16
N LEU A 437 8.87 17.50 -10.41
CA LEU A 437 8.12 17.21 -9.19
C LEU A 437 6.63 17.34 -9.48
N GLU A 438 5.89 16.25 -9.33
CA GLU A 438 4.43 16.23 -9.49
C GLU A 438 3.75 16.16 -8.12
N VAL A 439 2.82 17.06 -7.85
CA VAL A 439 2.11 17.19 -6.55
C VAL A 439 0.65 16.82 -6.73
N GLY A 440 0.18 15.85 -5.95
CA GLY A 440 -1.21 15.37 -5.96
C GLY A 440 -1.99 15.75 -4.69
N LYS A 441 -3.15 15.11 -4.52
CA LYS A 441 -4.00 15.14 -3.31
C LYS A 441 -3.60 14.08 -2.27
N LEU A 442 -2.35 13.61 -2.32
CA LEU A 442 -1.86 12.62 -1.36
C LEU A 442 -1.36 13.32 -0.11
N GLU A 443 -1.84 12.85 1.04
CA GLU A 443 -1.47 13.36 2.35
C GLU A 443 -0.81 12.24 3.17
N LEU A 444 0.21 12.58 3.95
CA LEU A 444 0.75 11.68 4.96
C LEU A 444 -0.25 11.53 6.11
N PRO A 445 -0.40 10.33 6.71
CA PRO A 445 -1.12 10.15 7.96
C PRO A 445 -0.61 11.11 9.03
N LEU A 446 -1.52 11.74 9.79
CA LEU A 446 -1.18 12.71 10.84
C LEU A 446 -0.23 12.13 11.90
N ALA A 447 -0.34 10.83 12.17
CA ALA A 447 0.55 10.10 13.08
C ALA A 447 2.03 10.05 12.63
N LEU A 448 2.33 10.34 11.36
CA LEU A 448 3.70 10.49 10.85
C LEU A 448 4.19 11.96 10.84
N LEU A 449 3.32 12.91 11.21
CA LEU A 449 3.59 14.34 11.28
C LEU A 449 3.68 14.86 12.74
N GLN A 450 3.63 13.96 13.72
CA GLN A 450 3.72 14.24 15.14
C GLN A 450 4.95 13.53 15.72
N THR A 451 5.98 14.30 16.12
CA THR A 451 7.13 13.74 16.84
C THR A 451 6.85 13.73 18.34
N SER A 452 7.59 12.92 19.09
CA SER A 452 7.48 12.83 20.56
C SER A 452 7.80 14.15 21.29
N THR A 453 8.45 15.09 20.61
CA THR A 453 8.97 16.34 21.19
C THR A 453 8.44 17.61 20.53
N PHE A 454 7.96 17.55 19.28
CA PHE A 454 7.48 18.71 18.52
C PHE A 454 6.26 18.39 17.66
N MET A 455 5.32 19.32 17.60
CA MET A 455 4.25 19.27 16.60
C MET A 455 4.74 19.86 15.28
N SER A 456 4.38 19.22 14.16
CA SER A 456 4.52 19.82 12.83
C SER A 456 3.80 21.18 12.78
N PRO A 457 4.41 22.22 12.15
CA PRO A 457 3.82 23.56 12.06
C PRO A 457 2.51 23.61 11.26
N TYR A 458 2.14 22.50 10.62
CA TYR A 458 0.89 22.34 9.84
C TYR A 458 -0.25 21.71 10.66
N ILE A 459 -0.01 21.27 11.89
CA ILE A 459 -1.04 20.66 12.76
C ILE A 459 -1.55 21.70 13.76
N SER A 460 -2.86 21.91 13.77
CA SER A 460 -3.55 22.71 14.79
C SER A 460 -4.23 21.79 15.82
N VAL A 461 -3.85 21.91 17.09
CA VAL A 461 -4.32 21.08 18.23
C VAL A 461 -5.85 20.99 18.33
N TRP A 462 -6.57 22.04 17.89
CA TRP A 462 -8.02 22.19 18.05
C TRP A 462 -8.81 22.02 16.75
N SER A 463 -8.18 21.62 15.65
CA SER A 463 -8.90 21.27 14.42
C SER A 463 -9.25 19.79 14.42
N ILE A 464 -10.53 19.46 14.27
CA ILE A 464 -10.99 18.10 14.01
C ILE A 464 -10.62 17.75 12.56
N THR A 465 -9.36 17.38 12.37
CA THR A 465 -8.86 16.76 11.15
C THR A 465 -9.36 15.32 11.12
N ALA A 466 -10.56 15.13 10.57
CA ALA A 466 -11.11 13.79 10.37
C ALA A 466 -10.17 13.00 9.44
N ASP A 467 -9.80 11.78 9.84
CA ASP A 467 -9.04 10.83 9.01
C ASP A 467 -9.88 10.36 7.81
N GLY A 468 -9.98 11.23 6.81
CA GLY A 468 -10.83 11.07 5.65
C GLY A 468 -11.15 12.40 4.99
N THR A 469 -10.33 12.78 3.99
CA THR A 469 -10.59 13.76 2.92
C THR A 469 -11.54 14.89 3.33
N GLY A 470 -10.99 15.94 3.94
CA GLY A 470 -11.74 17.13 4.31
C GLY A 470 -12.60 17.66 3.16
N ALA A 471 -13.86 18.02 3.46
CA ALA A 471 -14.81 18.62 2.53
C ALA A 471 -15.10 17.85 1.22
N GLY A 472 -14.96 16.52 1.19
CA GLY A 472 -15.58 15.72 0.13
C GLY A 472 -17.10 15.92 0.11
N VAL A 473 -17.68 16.16 -1.08
CA VAL A 473 -19.14 16.38 -1.25
C VAL A 473 -19.92 15.27 -0.54
N MET A 474 -20.74 15.67 0.42
CA MET A 474 -21.53 14.78 1.27
C MET A 474 -22.39 13.85 0.39
N LYS A 475 -21.97 12.59 0.24
CA LYS A 475 -22.74 11.60 -0.53
C LYS A 475 -24.10 11.42 0.14
N ALA A 476 -25.13 11.94 -0.52
CA ALA A 476 -26.51 11.77 -0.09
C ALA A 476 -26.81 10.27 0.08
N ARG A 477 -27.01 9.85 1.33
CA ARG A 477 -27.54 8.53 1.65
C ARG A 477 -29.00 8.52 1.24
N ASN A 478 -29.28 8.12 0.00
CA ASN A 478 -30.64 7.92 -0.54
C ASN A 478 -31.31 6.67 0.06
N THR A 479 -31.27 6.53 1.38
CA THR A 479 -31.92 5.49 2.19
C THR A 479 -32.93 6.08 3.19
N LEU A 480 -33.27 7.37 3.07
CA LEU A 480 -34.52 7.89 3.63
C LEU A 480 -35.68 7.51 2.71
N LEU A 481 -36.26 6.32 2.96
CA LEU A 481 -37.62 6.00 2.54
C LEU A 481 -38.55 7.04 3.13
N ARG A 482 -38.95 8.05 2.33
CA ARG A 482 -40.09 8.90 2.67
C ARG A 482 -41.32 8.01 2.73
N ASN A 483 -41.81 7.74 3.94
CA ASN A 483 -43.13 7.15 4.14
C ASN A 483 -44.14 7.96 3.33
N ARG A 484 -44.69 7.34 2.27
CA ARG A 484 -45.82 7.92 1.55
C ARG A 484 -46.98 7.97 2.52
N LEU A 485 -47.31 9.18 2.99
CA LEU A 485 -48.55 9.44 3.68
C LEU A 485 -49.69 9.11 2.71
N ASN A 486 -50.30 7.94 2.91
CA ASN A 486 -51.51 7.52 2.23
C ASN A 486 -52.65 8.47 2.63
N ARG A 487 -52.85 9.55 1.87
CA ARG A 487 -54.17 10.16 1.76
C ARG A 487 -55.05 9.23 0.93
N LYS A 488 -55.82 8.39 1.63
CA LYS A 488 -57.09 7.90 1.08
C LYS A 488 -58.10 9.07 1.04
N GLN A 489 -59.15 8.82 0.27
CA GLN A 489 -60.27 9.72 -0.06
C GLN A 489 -60.86 10.41 1.16
#